data_AF-A0A345Y9N2-F1
#
_entry.id   AF-A0A345Y9N2-F1
#
_cell.length_a   1.000
_cell.length_b   1.000
_cell.length_c   1.000
_cell.angle_alpha   90.00
_cell.angle_beta   90.00
_cell.angle_gamma   90.00
#
_symmetry.space_group_name_H-M   'P 1'
#
loop_
_entity.id
_entity.type
_entity.pdbx_description
1 polymer ?
#
loop_
_entity_poly.entity_id
_entity_poly.type
_entity_poly.pdbx_seq_one_letter_code
_entity_poly.pdbx_strand_id
1 'polypeptide(L)'
;MQTVPAAEHASGQQHPIGLYLRVWALLFVLSTLSYLVDYFRIEGYLRWFLIVAFMLMKAGLIIAVFMHMRWERLALIVAILLPPFCLLVLVGLMHVEADYTFSTRGAYFTSDVQQTAVHPGTGQERR
;
A
#
# COMPACT_ATOMS: atom_id res chain seq x y z
N MET A 1 -14.43 -65.65 15.62
CA MET A 1 -15.34 -64.63 15.05
C MET A 1 -14.56 -63.34 14.86
N GLN A 2 -14.15 -63.06 13.63
CA GLN A 2 -13.57 -61.77 13.24
C GLN A 2 -14.73 -60.85 12.86
N THR A 3 -14.96 -59.78 13.60
CA THR A 3 -15.72 -58.63 13.13
C THR A 3 -14.74 -57.48 12.99
N VAL A 4 -14.38 -57.23 11.74
CA VAL A 4 -13.57 -56.10 11.27
C VAL A 4 -14.12 -54.80 11.84
N PRO A 5 -13.29 -53.85 12.32
CA PRO A 5 -13.78 -52.53 12.68
C PRO A 5 -14.40 -51.92 11.42
N ALA A 6 -15.68 -51.58 11.49
CA ALA A 6 -16.31 -50.72 10.49
C ALA A 6 -15.46 -49.45 10.44
N ALA A 7 -14.80 -49.23 9.30
CA ALA A 7 -14.06 -48.02 9.01
C ALA A 7 -15.07 -46.86 9.08
N GLU A 8 -15.12 -46.19 10.23
CA GLU A 8 -15.62 -44.84 10.34
C GLU A 8 -14.70 -43.96 9.51
N HIS A 9 -15.00 -43.83 8.22
CA HIS A 9 -14.57 -42.70 7.42
C HIS A 9 -15.30 -41.47 7.96
N ALA A 10 -14.83 -40.99 9.12
CA ALA A 10 -15.15 -39.68 9.63
C ALA A 10 -14.89 -38.67 8.50
N SER A 11 -15.96 -37.97 8.13
CA SER A 11 -16.04 -36.93 7.12
C SER A 11 -14.95 -35.87 7.32
N GLY A 12 -13.76 -36.14 6.79
CA GLY A 12 -12.64 -35.22 6.80
C GLY A 12 -12.85 -34.14 5.77
N GLN A 13 -13.59 -33.07 6.13
CA GLN A 13 -13.33 -31.70 5.69
C GLN A 13 -12.80 -31.55 4.25
N GLN A 14 -13.50 -32.13 3.27
CA GLN A 14 -13.15 -32.20 1.85
C GLN A 14 -13.92 -31.09 1.09
N HIS A 15 -13.35 -30.20 0.27
CA HIS A 15 -12.00 -30.11 -0.27
C HIS A 15 -11.79 -28.69 -0.85
N PRO A 16 -10.97 -27.81 -0.23
CA PRO A 16 -10.69 -26.46 -0.76
C PRO A 16 -9.93 -26.47 -2.11
N ILE A 17 -9.46 -27.64 -2.61
CA ILE A 17 -8.82 -27.79 -3.94
C ILE A 17 -9.71 -27.27 -5.08
N GLY A 18 -11.03 -27.49 -5.00
CA GLY A 18 -11.96 -27.09 -6.05
C GLY A 18 -12.08 -25.58 -6.17
N LEU A 19 -11.93 -24.87 -5.04
CA LEU A 19 -11.89 -23.42 -5.01
C LEU A 19 -10.62 -22.91 -5.70
N TYR A 20 -9.45 -23.44 -5.35
CA TYR A 20 -8.18 -23.03 -5.95
C TYR A 20 -8.13 -23.26 -7.45
N LEU A 21 -8.63 -24.39 -7.96
CA LEU A 21 -8.70 -24.65 -9.41
C LEU A 21 -9.62 -23.67 -10.14
N ARG A 22 -10.77 -23.30 -9.54
CA ARG A 22 -11.67 -22.28 -10.09
C ARG A 22 -11.02 -20.91 -10.17
N VAL A 23 -10.29 -20.54 -9.13
CA VAL A 23 -9.62 -19.24 -9.03
C VAL A 23 -8.43 -19.17 -9.97
N TRP A 24 -7.67 -20.25 -10.04
CA TRP A 24 -6.59 -20.39 -11.01
C TRP A 24 -7.12 -20.25 -12.45
N ALA A 25 -8.22 -20.91 -12.78
CA ALA A 25 -8.86 -20.77 -14.09
C ALA A 25 -9.40 -19.34 -14.33
N LEU A 26 -10.05 -18.72 -13.34
CA LEU A 26 -10.52 -17.33 -13.41
C LEU A 26 -9.37 -16.35 -13.64
N LEU A 27 -8.27 -16.47 -12.89
CA LEU A 27 -7.07 -15.65 -13.06
C LEU A 27 -6.41 -15.86 -14.41
N PHE A 28 -6.37 -17.10 -14.90
CA PHE A 28 -5.84 -17.42 -16.23
C PHE A 28 -6.67 -16.76 -17.33
N VAL A 29 -7.99 -16.89 -17.29
CA VAL A 29 -8.91 -16.25 -18.22
C VAL A 29 -8.74 -14.73 -18.16
N LEU A 30 -8.72 -14.16 -16.95
CA LEU A 30 -8.58 -12.71 -16.79
C LEU A 30 -7.22 -12.17 -17.27
N SER A 31 -6.14 -12.92 -17.04
CA SER A 31 -4.81 -12.61 -17.57
C SER A 31 -4.78 -12.66 -19.09
N THR A 32 -5.47 -13.63 -19.68
CA THR A 32 -5.58 -13.77 -21.14
C THR A 32 -6.40 -12.63 -21.75
N LEU A 33 -7.53 -12.26 -21.13
CA LEU A 33 -8.31 -11.09 -21.56
C LEU A 33 -7.51 -9.79 -21.42
N SER A 34 -6.77 -9.62 -20.32
CA SER A 34 -5.90 -8.45 -20.11
C SER A 34 -4.83 -8.36 -21.21
N TYR A 35 -4.24 -9.49 -21.60
CA TYR A 35 -3.27 -9.54 -22.69
C TYR A 35 -3.90 -9.27 -24.06
N LEU A 36 -5.10 -9.80 -24.30
CA LEU A 36 -5.82 -9.59 -25.55
C LEU A 36 -6.20 -8.10 -25.74
N VAL A 37 -6.61 -7.44 -24.66
CA VAL A 37 -6.86 -6.01 -24.67
C VAL A 37 -5.60 -5.19 -24.93
N ASP A 38 -4.47 -5.58 -24.34
CA ASP A 38 -3.17 -4.96 -24.62
C ASP A 38 -2.77 -5.14 -26.10
N TYR A 39 -3.06 -6.31 -26.67
CA TYR A 39 -2.83 -6.62 -28.08
C TYR A 39 -3.67 -5.77 -29.04
N PHE A 40 -4.91 -5.44 -28.69
CA PHE A 40 -5.76 -4.58 -29.52
C PHE A 40 -5.28 -3.13 -29.63
N ARG A 41 -4.19 -2.74 -28.94
CA ARG A 41 -3.46 -1.47 -29.10
C ARG A 41 -4.38 -0.25 -29.24
N ILE A 42 -5.47 -0.25 -28.46
CA ILE A 42 -6.50 0.78 -28.59
C ILE A 42 -5.91 2.11 -28.12
N GLU A 43 -5.89 3.12 -28.98
CA GLU A 43 -5.39 4.46 -28.66
C GLU A 43 -6.39 5.26 -27.83
N GLY A 44 -5.87 6.09 -26.91
CA GLY A 44 -6.66 7.02 -26.08
C GLY A 44 -7.04 6.51 -24.69
N TYR A 45 -8.06 7.12 -24.10
CA TYR A 45 -8.52 6.88 -22.72
C TYR A 45 -8.99 5.45 -22.46
N LEU A 46 -9.40 4.72 -23.51
CA LEU A 46 -9.86 3.34 -23.37
C LEU A 46 -8.76 2.42 -22.85
N ARG A 47 -7.48 2.68 -23.20
CA ARG A 47 -6.34 1.93 -22.68
C ARG A 47 -6.16 2.13 -21.18
N TRP A 48 -6.29 3.37 -20.73
CA TRP A 48 -6.16 3.72 -19.31
C TRP A 48 -7.28 3.07 -18.48
N PHE A 49 -8.52 3.17 -18.97
CA PHE A 49 -9.67 2.53 -18.33
C PHE A 49 -9.53 1.00 -18.27
N LEU A 50 -9.14 0.36 -19.37
CA LEU A 50 -8.98 -1.10 -19.42
C LEU A 50 -7.84 -1.60 -18.52
N ILE A 51 -6.68 -0.93 -18.51
CA ILE A 51 -5.57 -1.30 -17.62
C ILE A 51 -6.03 -1.24 -16.17
N VAL A 52 -6.67 -0.14 -15.75
CA VAL A 52 -7.19 0.00 -14.38
C VAL A 52 -8.27 -1.03 -14.09
N ALA A 53 -9.17 -1.30 -15.03
CA ALA A 53 -10.23 -2.30 -14.87
C ALA A 53 -9.66 -3.72 -14.70
N PHE A 54 -8.68 -4.14 -15.50
CA PHE A 54 -8.03 -5.44 -15.33
C PHE A 54 -7.22 -5.52 -14.04
N MET A 55 -6.57 -4.42 -13.65
CA MET A 55 -5.80 -4.34 -12.41
C MET A 55 -6.72 -4.47 -11.19
N LEU A 56 -7.88 -3.81 -11.21
CA LEU A 56 -8.90 -3.89 -10.16
C LEU A 56 -9.58 -5.25 -10.14
N MET A 57 -9.91 -5.82 -11.29
CA MET A 57 -10.61 -7.09 -11.38
C MET A 57 -9.73 -8.26 -10.93
N LYS A 58 -8.43 -8.28 -11.30
CA LYS A 58 -7.52 -9.33 -10.83
C LYS A 58 -7.23 -9.21 -9.33
N ALA A 59 -7.02 -7.99 -8.83
CA ALA A 59 -6.80 -7.74 -7.40
C ALA A 59 -8.07 -8.03 -6.58
N GLY A 60 -9.23 -7.61 -7.08
CA GLY A 60 -10.54 -7.86 -6.47
C GLY A 60 -10.89 -9.34 -6.44
N LEU A 61 -10.53 -10.13 -7.46
CA LEU A 61 -10.67 -11.58 -7.44
C LEU A 61 -9.79 -12.23 -6.38
N ILE A 62 -8.53 -11.81 -6.27
CA ILE A 62 -7.62 -12.31 -5.23
C ILE A 62 -8.17 -11.95 -3.85
N ILE A 63 -8.60 -10.70 -3.65
CA ILE A 63 -9.18 -10.23 -2.39
C ILE A 63 -10.46 -10.99 -2.08
N ALA A 64 -11.42 -11.11 -2.99
CA ALA A 64 -12.69 -11.80 -2.74
C ALA A 64 -12.49 -13.28 -2.41
N VAL A 65 -11.53 -13.95 -3.06
CA VAL A 65 -11.23 -15.37 -2.82
C VAL A 65 -10.54 -15.59 -1.48
N PHE A 66 -9.50 -14.80 -1.20
CA PHE A 66 -8.78 -14.92 0.07
C PHE A 66 -9.64 -14.38 1.22
N MET A 67 -10.35 -13.25 1.05
CA MET A 67 -11.27 -12.70 2.07
C MET A 67 -12.42 -13.61 2.44
N HIS A 68 -12.99 -14.33 1.48
CA HIS A 68 -14.22 -15.09 1.73
C HIS A 68 -13.95 -16.39 2.50
N MET A 69 -12.69 -16.84 2.62
CA MET A 69 -12.34 -17.86 3.61
C MET A 69 -12.48 -17.28 5.01
N ARG A 70 -13.43 -17.84 5.76
CA ARG A 70 -14.03 -17.28 6.97
C ARG A 70 -13.07 -17.31 8.17
N TRP A 71 -12.09 -16.40 8.25
CA TRP A 71 -11.40 -16.02 9.51
C TRP A 71 -10.61 -14.68 9.48
N GLU A 72 -10.70 -13.85 8.42
CA GLU A 72 -9.63 -12.88 8.08
C GLU A 72 -10.02 -11.37 8.06
N ARG A 73 -11.19 -10.97 8.58
CA ARG A 73 -11.63 -9.54 8.53
C ARG A 73 -10.70 -8.58 9.30
N LEU A 74 -10.08 -9.04 10.39
CA LEU A 74 -9.08 -8.27 11.14
C LEU A 74 -7.73 -8.20 10.42
N ALA A 75 -7.26 -9.32 9.87
CA ALA A 75 -5.96 -9.38 9.19
C ALA A 75 -5.91 -8.47 7.95
N LEU A 76 -7.02 -8.35 7.22
CA LEU A 76 -7.08 -7.48 6.04
C LEU A 76 -7.26 -6.00 6.35
N ILE A 77 -8.01 -5.66 7.40
CA ILE A 77 -8.05 -4.28 7.89
C ILE A 77 -6.64 -3.86 8.30
N VAL A 78 -5.92 -4.70 9.05
CA VAL A 78 -4.54 -4.39 9.44
C VAL A 78 -3.62 -4.37 8.22
N ALA A 79 -3.62 -5.36 7.33
CA ALA A 79 -2.70 -5.40 6.18
C ALA A 79 -2.89 -4.24 5.18
N ILE A 80 -4.11 -3.74 4.99
CA ILE A 80 -4.40 -2.61 4.09
C ILE A 80 -4.24 -1.26 4.80
N LEU A 81 -4.60 -1.17 6.09
CA LEU A 81 -4.59 0.10 6.83
C LEU A 81 -3.24 0.39 7.48
N LEU A 82 -2.46 -0.64 7.83
CA LEU A 82 -1.15 -0.49 8.46
C LEU A 82 -0.12 0.18 7.55
N PRO A 83 0.01 -0.15 6.24
CA PRO A 83 0.94 0.57 5.34
C PRO A 83 0.64 2.07 5.22
N PRO A 84 -0.59 2.53 4.91
CA PRO A 84 -0.88 3.95 4.83
C PRO A 84 -0.85 4.63 6.21
N PHE A 85 -1.22 3.95 7.29
CA PHE A 85 -1.15 4.52 8.64
C PHE A 85 0.30 4.76 9.09
N CYS A 86 1.19 3.80 8.85
CA CYS A 86 2.63 3.96 9.14
C CYS A 86 3.23 5.12 8.32
N LEU A 87 2.87 5.23 7.04
CA LEU A 87 3.28 6.35 6.19
C LEU A 87 2.72 7.70 6.69
N LEU A 88 1.46 7.77 7.09
CA LEU A 88 0.86 8.99 7.65
C LEU A 88 1.57 9.44 8.92
N VAL A 89 1.92 8.50 9.81
CA VAL A 89 2.68 8.81 11.03
C VAL A 89 4.07 9.33 10.69
N LEU A 90 4.78 8.70 9.75
CA LEU A 90 6.11 9.14 9.29
C LEU A 90 6.06 10.53 8.67
N VAL A 91 5.09 10.79 7.80
CA VAL A 91 4.88 12.12 7.18
C VAL A 91 4.53 13.16 8.24
N GLY A 92 3.67 12.82 9.20
CA GLY A 92 3.30 13.72 10.31
C GLY A 92 4.51 14.11 11.17
N LEU A 93 5.37 13.14 11.50
CA LEU A 93 6.60 13.40 12.27
C LEU A 93 7.58 14.28 11.48
N MET A 94 7.74 14.01 10.18
CA MET A 94 8.58 14.84 9.32
C MET A 94 8.03 16.27 9.17
N HIS A 95 6.71 16.44 9.16
CA HIS A 95 6.08 17.75 9.11
C HIS A 95 6.39 18.58 10.37
N VAL A 96 6.32 17.96 11.54
CA VAL A 96 6.67 18.59 12.82
C VAL A 96 8.14 19.01 12.84
N GLU A 97 9.06 18.14 12.43
CA GLU A 97 10.49 18.46 12.32
C GLU A 97 10.79 19.60 11.32
N ALA A 98 10.02 19.67 10.23
CA ALA A 98 10.14 20.74 9.25
C ALA A 98 9.77 22.10 9.84
N ASP A 99 8.69 22.18 10.64
CA ASP A 99 8.28 23.40 11.33
C ASP A 99 9.31 23.83 12.40
N TYR A 100 9.85 22.89 13.18
CA TYR A 100 10.92 23.18 14.14
C TYR A 100 12.17 23.73 13.45
N THR A 101 12.57 23.14 12.31
CA THR A 101 13.71 23.59 11.52
C THR A 101 13.46 24.99 10.96
N PHE A 102 12.25 25.26 10.48
CA PHE A 102 11.86 26.58 9.95
C PHE A 102 11.88 27.67 11.03
N SER A 103 11.27 27.40 12.19
CA SER A 103 11.25 28.33 13.33
C SER A 103 12.66 28.65 13.83
N THR A 104 13.49 27.61 13.96
CA THR A 104 14.89 27.75 14.43
C THR A 104 15.71 28.62 13.47
N ARG A 105 15.56 28.42 12.15
CA ARG A 105 16.22 29.27 11.16
C ARG A 105 15.77 30.72 11.25
N GLY A 106 14.47 30.97 11.40
CA GLY A 106 13.94 32.33 11.56
C GLY A 106 14.51 33.06 12.79
N ALA A 107 14.67 32.33 13.90
CA ALA A 107 15.30 32.87 15.11
C ALA A 107 16.77 33.26 14.86
N TYR A 108 17.57 32.38 14.23
CA TYR A 108 18.98 32.66 13.92
C TYR A 108 19.16 33.83 12.94
N PHE A 109 18.40 33.86 11.83
CA PHE A 109 18.46 34.96 10.87
C PHE A 109 18.06 36.31 11.48
N THR A 110 17.08 36.32 12.39
CA THR A 110 16.67 37.54 13.11
C THR A 110 17.77 38.00 14.07
N SER A 111 18.42 37.09 14.78
CA SER A 111 19.51 37.43 15.69
C SER A 111 20.78 37.90 14.96
N ASP A 112 21.12 37.33 13.79
CA ASP A 112 22.25 37.79 12.98
C ASP A 112 22.06 39.23 12.48
N VAL A 113 20.85 39.58 12.04
CA VAL A 113 20.51 40.96 11.64
C VAL A 113 20.65 41.93 12.82
N GLN A 114 20.21 41.53 14.02
CA GLN A 114 20.37 42.33 15.24
C GLN A 114 21.85 42.47 15.64
N GLN A 115 22.66 41.42 15.51
CA GLN A 115 24.08 41.45 15.87
C GLN A 115 24.91 42.31 14.91
N THR A 116 24.56 42.30 13.62
CA THR A 116 25.15 43.19 12.61
C THR A 116 24.74 44.66 12.85
N ALA A 117 23.52 44.91 13.35
CA ALA A 117 23.04 46.25 13.68
C ALA A 117 23.57 46.79 15.03
N VAL A 118 23.87 45.91 15.99
CA VAL A 118 24.39 46.26 17.34
C VAL A 118 25.91 46.45 17.35
N HIS A 119 26.64 46.01 16.32
CA HIS A 119 28.03 46.40 16.10
C HIS A 119 28.17 47.35 14.90
N PRO A 120 27.78 48.65 15.03
CA PRO A 120 28.25 49.66 14.10
C PRO A 120 29.78 49.70 14.25
N GLY A 121 30.50 49.37 13.18
CA GLY A 121 31.95 49.19 13.19
C GLY A 121 32.70 50.26 13.97
N THR A 122 33.03 49.97 15.23
CA THR A 122 34.04 50.69 15.99
C THR A 122 35.38 50.07 15.63
N GLY A 123 35.95 50.55 14.53
CA GLY A 123 37.24 50.11 14.02
C GLY A 123 37.60 50.92 12.78
N GLN A 124 38.07 52.16 12.99
CA GLN A 124 39.50 52.40 12.88
C GLN A 124 39.99 52.23 11.42
N GLU A 125 39.80 53.26 10.60
CA GLU A 125 40.82 53.57 9.61
C GLU A 125 41.65 54.74 10.16
N ARG A 126 42.75 54.37 10.82
CA ARG A 126 43.92 55.22 10.98
C ARG A 126 44.56 55.40 9.59
N ARG A 127 44.33 56.52 8.91
CA ARG A 127 45.28 57.19 8.01
C ARG A 127 44.94 58.66 7.86
#